data_AF-A0A7W9E0Z0-F1
#
_entry.id   AF-A0A7W9E0Z0-F1
#
_cell.length_a   1.000
_cell.length_b   1.000
_cell.length_c   1.000
_cell.angle_alpha   90.00
_cell.angle_beta   90.00
_cell.angle_gamma   90.00
#
_symmetry.space_group_name_H-M   'P 1'
#
loop_
_entity.id
_entity.type
_entity.pdbx_description
1 polymer ?
#
loop_
_entity_poly.entity_id
_entity_poly.type
_entity_poly.pdbx_seq_one_letter_code
_entity_poly.pdbx_strand_id
1 'polypeptide(L)'
;MARSWYAFIGGNPIEITNYYKATVKHSCLCGDQICAICAVDAGANNLHPAFPLSDNMKQYIQNALITGQIQPEIPYNTRKYVYLKH
;
A
#
# COMPACT_ATOMS: atom_id res chain seq x y z
N MET A 1 -13.68 1.49 10.41
CA MET A 1 -12.41 0.73 10.54
C MET A 1 -11.25 1.69 10.34
N ALA A 2 -10.27 1.67 11.25
CA ALA A 2 -9.08 2.51 11.14
C ALA A 2 -8.22 2.06 9.94
N ARG A 3 -7.54 3.01 9.30
CA ARG A 3 -6.56 2.73 8.24
C ARG A 3 -5.21 3.25 8.68
N SER A 4 -4.17 2.48 8.37
CA SER A 4 -2.79 2.77 8.73
C SER A 4 -1.91 2.66 7.50
N TRP A 5 -0.73 3.27 7.56
CA TRP A 5 0.30 3.10 6.52
C TRP A 5 1.13 1.88 6.83
N TYR A 6 1.47 1.12 5.79
CA TYR A 6 2.34 -0.04 5.90
C TYR A 6 3.43 0.04 4.84
N ALA A 7 4.68 -0.03 5.28
CA ALA A 7 5.85 -0.07 4.41
C ALA A 7 6.04 -1.48 3.84
N PHE A 8 6.33 -1.57 2.56
CA PHE A 8 6.67 -2.82 1.89
C PHE A 8 8.16 -3.10 2.06
N ILE A 9 8.48 -4.29 2.57
CA ILE A 9 9.88 -4.69 2.84
C ILE A 9 10.49 -5.59 1.75
N GLY A 10 9.71 -5.98 0.74
CA GLY A 10 10.13 -6.88 -0.34
C GLY A 10 9.33 -8.19 -0.37
N GLY A 11 9.46 -8.97 -1.46
CA GLY A 11 8.73 -10.24 -1.64
C GLY A 11 7.50 -10.09 -2.54
N ASN A 12 6.42 -10.83 -2.23
CA ASN A 12 5.16 -10.73 -2.98
C ASN A 12 4.33 -9.53 -2.49
N PRO A 13 4.04 -8.53 -3.36
CA PRO A 13 3.27 -7.34 -3.00
C PRO A 13 1.80 -7.61 -2.62
N ILE A 14 1.26 -8.79 -2.90
CA ILE A 14 -0.14 -9.12 -2.54
C ILE A 14 -0.22 -9.75 -1.14
N GLU A 15 0.92 -10.15 -0.58
CA GLU A 15 0.99 -10.85 0.69
C GLU A 15 1.20 -9.86 1.85
N ILE A 16 0.30 -9.87 2.84
CA ILE A 16 0.30 -8.92 3.96
C ILE A 16 1.53 -9.02 4.87
N THR A 17 2.19 -10.19 4.91
CA THR A 17 3.36 -10.49 5.75
C THR A 17 4.56 -9.64 5.34
N ASN A 18 4.59 -9.19 4.09
CA ASN A 18 5.62 -8.34 3.52
C ASN A 18 5.38 -6.84 3.80
N TYR A 19 4.35 -6.51 4.60
CA TYR A 19 3.96 -5.15 4.94
C TYR A 19 4.02 -4.91 6.44
N TYR A 20 4.74 -3.87 6.86
CA TYR A 20 4.89 -3.51 8.27
C TYR A 20 4.37 -2.12 8.54
N LYS A 21 3.61 -1.98 9.63
CA LYS A 21 2.98 -0.74 10.03
C LYS A 21 4.02 0.35 10.20
N ALA A 22 3.87 1.42 9.44
CA ALA A 22 4.76 2.57 9.49
C ALA A 22 4.30 3.52 10.61
N THR A 23 5.24 3.93 11.46
CA THR A 23 5.05 5.00 12.46
C THR A 23 5.43 6.37 11.91
N VAL A 24 6.09 6.40 10.76
CA VAL A 24 6.55 7.61 10.06
C VAL A 24 5.84 7.78 8.73
N LYS A 25 5.65 9.03 8.31
CA LYS A 25 5.08 9.35 7.01
C LYS A 25 6.10 9.05 5.91
N HIS A 26 5.71 8.24 4.93
CA HIS A 26 6.56 7.97 3.76
C HIS A 26 6.69 9.22 2.87
N SER A 27 7.81 9.34 2.16
CA SER A 27 8.07 10.38 1.13
C SER A 27 7.87 9.86 -0.31
N CYS A 28 7.48 8.60 -0.44
CA CYS A 28 7.31 7.91 -1.71
C CYS A 28 6.20 8.51 -2.57
N LEU A 29 6.40 8.47 -3.89
CA LEU A 29 5.50 9.01 -4.91
C LEU A 29 5.38 7.96 -6.03
N CYS A 30 6.12 8.11 -7.12
CA CYS A 30 6.13 7.22 -8.27
C CYS A 30 7.46 6.44 -8.33
N GLY A 31 7.49 5.34 -9.07
CA GLY A 31 8.64 4.45 -9.11
C GLY A 31 8.28 3.07 -9.65
N ASP A 32 9.21 2.13 -9.62
CA ASP A 32 9.07 0.76 -10.12
C ASP A 32 8.86 -0.28 -9.00
N GLN A 33 9.02 0.13 -7.74
CA GLN A 33 8.83 -0.72 -6.58
C GLN A 33 7.78 -0.17 -5.62
N ILE A 34 6.99 -1.05 -5.00
CA ILE A 34 6.08 -0.64 -3.93
C ILE A 34 6.90 -0.09 -2.76
N CYS A 35 6.51 1.07 -2.26
CA CYS A 35 7.06 1.66 -1.05
C CYS A 35 6.13 1.46 0.14
N ALA A 36 4.89 1.91 0.01
CA ALA A 36 3.93 1.85 1.10
C ALA A 36 2.49 1.75 0.59
N ILE A 37 1.64 1.13 1.41
CA ILE A 37 0.21 1.03 1.19
C ILE A 37 -0.58 1.59 2.38
N CYS A 38 -1.74 2.18 2.10
CA CYS A 38 -2.72 2.56 3.12
C CYS A 38 -3.83 1.51 3.17
N ALA A 39 -3.73 0.59 4.12
CA ALA A 39 -4.64 -0.53 4.25
C ALA A 39 -5.46 -0.44 5.54
N VAL A 40 -6.50 -1.27 5.62
CA VAL A 40 -7.32 -1.41 6.82
C VAL A 40 -6.49 -2.08 7.91
N ASP A 41 -6.56 -1.53 9.11
CA ASP A 41 -5.83 -2.04 10.25
C ASP A 41 -6.48 -3.34 10.78
N ALA A 42 -5.66 -4.33 11.10
CA ALA A 42 -6.12 -5.58 11.72
C ALA A 42 -6.40 -5.42 13.23
N GLY A 43 -5.96 -4.32 13.85
CA GLY A 43 -6.14 -4.04 15.28
C GLY A 43 -4.99 -3.22 15.87
N ALA A 44 -5.18 -2.63 17.06
CA ALA A 44 -4.24 -1.68 17.65
C ALA A 44 -2.80 -2.20 17.79
N ASN A 45 -2.63 -3.50 18.05
CA ASN A 45 -1.32 -4.14 18.28
C ASN A 45 -0.78 -4.91 17.08
N ASN A 46 -1.44 -4.83 15.92
CA ASN A 46 -1.01 -5.58 14.74
C ASN A 46 0.01 -4.80 13.92
N LEU A 47 1.09 -5.50 13.55
CA LEU A 47 2.16 -4.97 12.70
C LEU A 47 1.80 -5.05 11.21
N HIS A 48 0.85 -5.90 10.84
CA HIS A 48 0.45 -6.15 9.46
C HIS A 48 -0.94 -5.59 9.15
N PRO A 49 -1.26 -5.35 7.87
CA PRO A 49 -2.62 -5.04 7.43
C PRO A 49 -3.61 -6.16 7.79
N ALA A 50 -4.91 -5.82 7.77
CA ALA A 50 -5.96 -6.83 7.85
C ALA A 50 -5.82 -7.90 6.75
N PHE A 51 -5.94 -9.17 7.15
CA PHE A 51 -5.97 -10.31 6.24
C PHE A 51 -7.41 -10.63 5.81
N PRO A 52 -7.67 -10.93 4.53
CA PRO A 52 -6.79 -10.69 3.38
C PRO A 52 -6.79 -9.21 2.96
N LEU A 53 -5.82 -8.79 2.13
CA LEU A 53 -5.95 -7.51 1.41
C LEU A 53 -7.25 -7.52 0.60
N SER A 54 -7.95 -6.39 0.58
CA SER A 54 -9.14 -6.23 -0.26
C SER A 54 -8.76 -6.34 -1.73
N ASP A 55 -9.68 -6.84 -2.56
CA ASP A 55 -9.39 -7.05 -3.99
C ASP A 55 -9.07 -5.74 -4.71
N ASN A 56 -9.71 -4.63 -4.31
CA ASN A 56 -9.36 -3.29 -4.80
C ASN A 56 -7.89 -2.94 -4.49
N MET A 57 -7.39 -3.28 -3.30
CA MET A 57 -5.98 -3.02 -2.95
C MET A 57 -5.04 -3.84 -3.83
N LYS A 58 -5.36 -5.12 -4.05
CA LYS A 58 -4.57 -5.99 -4.93
C LYS A 58 -4.52 -5.43 -6.35
N GLN A 59 -5.67 -4.96 -6.87
CA GLN A 59 -5.74 -4.33 -8.18
C GLN A 59 -4.94 -3.03 -8.23
N TYR A 60 -5.01 -2.19 -7.19
CA TYR A 60 -4.19 -0.97 -7.13
C TYR A 60 -2.70 -1.27 -7.07
N ILE A 61 -2.27 -2.31 -6.36
CA ILE A 61 -0.87 -2.73 -6.33
C ILE A 61 -0.41 -3.20 -7.71
N GLN A 62 -1.21 -4.02 -8.38
CA GLN A 62 -0.90 -4.49 -9.75
C GLN A 62 -0.81 -3.31 -10.74
N ASN A 63 -1.80 -2.42 -10.72
CA ASN A 63 -1.81 -1.25 -11.59
C ASN A 63 -0.62 -0.32 -11.31
N ALA A 64 -0.27 -0.12 -10.04
CA ALA A 64 0.86 0.71 -9.62
C ALA A 64 2.18 0.15 -10.17
N LEU A 65 2.38 -1.16 -10.11
CA LEU A 65 3.58 -1.83 -10.64
C LEU A 65 3.67 -1.77 -12.17
N ILE A 66 2.53 -1.82 -12.87
CA ILE A 66 2.48 -1.73 -14.33
C ILE A 66 2.72 -0.28 -14.81
N THR A 67 2.08 0.69 -14.16
CA THR A 67 2.11 2.11 -14.57
C THR A 67 3.30 2.87 -14.01
N GLY A 68 3.88 2.38 -12.91
CA GLY A 68 4.85 3.11 -12.10
C GLY A 68 4.26 4.31 -11.34
N GLN A 69 2.92 4.39 -11.25
CA GLN A 69 2.19 5.55 -10.71
C GLN A 69 1.41 5.20 -9.44
N ILE A 70 1.17 6.21 -8.61
CA ILE A 70 0.34 6.09 -7.40
C ILE A 70 -1.09 5.74 -7.74
N GLN A 71 -1.65 4.74 -7.04
CA GLN A 71 -3.00 4.26 -7.29
C GLN A 71 -3.94 4.54 -6.10
N PRO A 72 -5.25 4.73 -6.35
CA PRO A 72 -5.91 4.82 -7.65
C PRO A 72 -5.66 6.17 -8.36
N GLU A 73 -5.45 6.16 -9.66
CA GLU A 73 -5.29 7.39 -10.46
C GLU A 73 -6.60 8.15 -10.66
N ILE A 74 -7.70 7.42 -10.85
CA ILE A 74 -9.02 7.97 -11.20
C ILE A 74 -9.98 7.78 -10.02
N PRO A 75 -10.77 8.81 -9.64
CA PRO A 75 -10.71 10.19 -10.14
C PRO A 75 -9.42 10.92 -9.68
N TYR A 76 -8.97 11.93 -10.43
CA TYR A 76 -7.67 12.61 -10.22
C TYR A 76 -7.39 12.97 -8.75
N ASN A 77 -8.38 13.54 -8.06
CA ASN A 77 -8.25 14.00 -6.67
C ASN A 77 -8.65 12.94 -5.62
N THR A 78 -8.67 11.65 -6.00
CA THR A 78 -8.97 10.57 -5.06
C THR A 78 -7.80 10.35 -4.10
N ARG A 79 -8.13 9.87 -2.90
CA ARG A 79 -7.12 9.45 -1.93
C ARG A 79 -6.35 8.27 -2.50
N LYS A 80 -5.03 8.43 -2.62
CA LYS A 80 -4.13 7.37 -3.08
C LYS A 80 -3.85 6.40 -1.94
N TYR A 81 -3.83 5.12 -2.27
CA TYR A 81 -3.63 4.02 -1.34
C TYR A 81 -2.31 3.29 -1.56
N VAL A 82 -1.72 3.39 -2.75
CA VAL A 82 -0.47 2.69 -3.08
C VAL A 82 0.53 3.72 -3.59
N TYR A 83 1.72 3.69 -3.00
CA TYR A 83 2.83 4.57 -3.34
C TYR A 83 4.08 3.77 -3.70
N LEU A 84 4.85 4.30 -4.64
CA LEU A 84 6.05 3.64 -5.17
C LEU A 84 7.32 4.44 -4.87
N LYS A 85 8.44 3.74 -4.93
CA LYS A 85 9.80 4.28 -4.84
C LYS A 85 10.62 3.78 -6.04
N HIS A 86 11.66 4.54 -6.35
CA HIS A 86 12.76 4.14 -7.22
C HIS A 86 13.78 3.28 -6.47
#